data_AF-A0A2G9STT6-F1
#
_entry.id   AF-A0A2G9STT6-F1
#
_cell.length_a   1.000
_cell.length_b   1.000
_cell.length_c   1.000
_cell.angle_alpha   90.00
_cell.angle_beta   90.00
_cell.angle_gamma   90.00
#
_symmetry.space_group_name_H-M   'P 1'
#
loop_
_entity.id
_entity.type
_entity.pdbx_description
1 polymer ?
#
loop_
_entity_poly.entity_id
_entity_poly.type
_entity_poly.pdbx_seq_one_letter_code
_entity_poly.pdbx_strand_id
1 'polypeptide(L)'
;MRTLILISALFLGFSPVGLAQLPEWAQSYGSTLPFPRATHLSGFGMARLTSQDGSALDQAKAQATSDLIKKIQVTVSSDMVSISKEVDGKFSSSLTSVVQSVSTLQLEGIEYLTAKDNTTFYALAFVKRNELAEAYTERLRAGFARLQAMLTQAAEQEKLNPQEAVRQYLAALPRFAELLEWVALVRALSAKTLSSEDIGVPMRSSAIEFLAFREQELHAKVNALLQKSITSLDEAATSVAQRFQLQGMAIGAMQVLDLNYQDSDFSSAFGAFFARKLEAQLAALPKRHQEPQVVRGNYWERSGSIELLLLAQTTTGEKISSVSLTFPKSLIPKDLEIKPRNFEQALQDQKVIADGALVDGDIGVEIWTNKGRNLERVVFQEGDKVELYFRVNQPAFLRLTYLLSTGQRVLLEEKFYIGLDKVNQVVKYPAELVCSAPFGVERLIVTAFSSEPPKPNVKLEKISGEEYEVLVESLSQTLTKTRGLKKSASSQDLKLGETTLTITTMPRLRQ
;
A
#
# COMPACT_ATOMS: atom_id res chain seq x y z
N MET A 1 56.92 68.78 27.06
CA MET A 1 56.60 67.47 27.69
C MET A 1 55.19 67.54 28.28
N ARG A 2 54.20 66.98 27.58
CA ARG A 2 52.87 66.69 28.12
C ARG A 2 52.43 65.37 27.50
N THR A 3 52.31 64.36 28.36
CA THR A 3 52.01 62.97 28.02
C THR A 3 50.50 62.82 27.80
N LEU A 4 50.10 62.38 26.61
CA LEU A 4 48.72 61.95 26.33
C LEU A 4 48.57 60.50 26.80
N ILE A 5 47.63 60.24 27.71
CA ILE A 5 47.19 58.90 28.09
C ILE A 5 45.97 58.56 27.23
N LEU A 6 46.12 57.56 26.36
CA LEU A 6 45.03 57.00 25.55
C LEU A 6 44.35 55.88 26.36
N ILE A 7 43.08 56.07 26.72
CA ILE A 7 42.26 55.03 27.35
C ILE A 7 41.56 54.25 26.24
N SER A 8 42.01 53.01 25.99
CA SER A 8 41.31 52.05 25.13
C SER A 8 40.13 51.45 25.89
N ALA A 9 38.91 51.82 25.50
CA ALA A 9 37.69 51.16 25.94
C ALA A 9 37.51 49.84 25.17
N LEU A 10 37.68 48.73 25.88
CA LEU A 10 37.45 47.37 25.39
C LEU A 10 35.93 47.11 25.34
N PHE A 11 35.30 47.27 24.17
CA PHE A 11 33.92 46.83 23.95
C PHE A 11 33.90 45.30 23.82
N LEU A 12 33.61 44.61 24.93
CA LEU A 12 33.20 43.21 24.94
C LEU A 12 31.80 43.10 24.33
N GLY A 13 31.74 42.86 23.03
CA GLY A 13 30.52 42.50 22.32
C GLY A 13 30.01 41.15 22.82
N PHE A 14 28.97 41.17 23.65
CA PHE A 14 28.11 40.02 23.90
C PHE A 14 27.39 39.67 22.59
N SER A 15 27.85 38.65 21.87
CA SER A 15 27.02 38.00 20.86
C SER A 15 25.93 37.21 21.59
N PRO A 16 24.63 37.52 21.39
CA PRO A 16 23.59 36.66 21.91
C PRO A 16 23.74 35.29 21.26
N VAL A 17 23.92 34.25 22.08
CA VAL A 17 23.83 32.86 21.64
C VAL A 17 22.39 32.65 21.19
N GLY A 18 22.14 32.82 19.90
CA GLY A 18 20.84 32.54 19.31
C GLY A 18 20.54 31.06 19.48
N LEU A 19 19.46 30.75 20.20
CA LEU A 19 18.82 29.44 20.12
C LEU A 19 18.53 29.20 18.63
N ALA A 20 19.18 28.21 18.02
CA ALA A 20 18.99 27.89 16.61
C ALA A 20 17.49 27.63 16.37
N GLN A 21 16.82 28.59 15.71
CA GLN A 21 15.40 28.48 15.44
C GLN A 21 15.22 27.35 14.43
N LEU A 22 14.33 26.40 14.73
CA LEU A 22 14.03 25.28 13.83
C LEU A 22 13.63 25.83 12.45
N PRO A 23 14.02 25.19 11.34
CA PRO A 23 13.59 25.62 10.02
C PRO A 23 12.08 25.45 9.87
N GLU A 24 11.45 26.24 8.99
CA GLU A 24 9.99 26.28 8.83
C GLU A 24 9.38 24.91 8.49
N TRP A 25 10.07 24.10 7.68
CA TRP A 25 9.64 22.74 7.35
C TRP A 25 9.62 21.81 8.57
N ALA A 26 10.47 22.04 9.56
CA ALA A 26 10.48 21.26 10.81
C ALA A 26 9.39 21.77 11.77
N GLN A 27 9.19 23.09 11.87
CA GLN A 27 8.13 23.68 12.69
C GLN A 27 6.72 23.30 12.20
N SER A 28 6.56 23.16 10.89
CA SER A 28 5.30 22.84 10.22
C SER A 28 5.07 21.34 10.00
N TYR A 29 5.91 20.48 10.57
CA TYR A 29 5.83 19.01 10.41
C TYR A 29 5.81 18.56 8.93
N GLY A 30 6.55 19.27 8.07
CA GLY A 30 6.62 19.00 6.64
C GLY A 30 5.45 19.52 5.81
N SER A 31 4.50 20.27 6.40
CA SER A 31 3.41 20.88 5.60
C SER A 31 3.93 22.01 4.71
N THR A 32 4.88 22.80 5.21
CA THR A 32 5.62 23.79 4.41
C THR A 32 6.95 23.19 3.94
N LEU A 33 7.19 23.23 2.63
CA LEU A 33 8.36 22.61 2.01
C LEU A 33 9.31 23.68 1.46
N PRO A 34 10.64 23.47 1.55
CA PRO A 34 11.62 24.36 0.93
C PRO A 34 11.69 24.19 -0.60
N PHE A 35 10.97 23.21 -1.14
CA PHE A 35 10.98 22.86 -2.57
C PHE A 35 9.55 22.89 -3.16
N PRO A 36 9.37 23.25 -4.44
CA PRO A 36 8.07 23.17 -5.10
C PRO A 36 7.59 21.72 -5.26
N ARG A 37 6.34 21.44 -4.85
CA ARG A 37 5.69 20.11 -4.98
C ARG A 37 5.61 19.60 -6.43
N ALA A 38 5.63 20.52 -7.41
CA ALA A 38 5.60 20.20 -8.83
C ALA A 38 6.91 19.57 -9.34
N THR A 39 8.05 19.87 -8.70
CA THR A 39 9.37 19.39 -9.13
C THR A 39 9.96 18.37 -8.17
N HIS A 40 9.53 18.38 -6.91
CA HIS A 40 10.03 17.49 -5.87
C HIS A 40 8.90 16.70 -5.23
N LEU A 41 9.23 15.47 -4.84
CA LEU A 41 8.46 14.72 -3.86
C LEU A 41 9.20 14.76 -2.54
N SER A 42 8.44 14.80 -1.44
CA SER A 42 9.04 14.81 -0.11
C SER A 42 8.22 14.01 0.90
N GLY A 43 8.92 13.47 1.88
CA GLY A 43 8.36 12.82 3.05
C GLY A 43 8.98 13.37 4.33
N PHE A 44 8.22 13.37 5.42
CA PHE A 44 8.64 13.94 6.69
C PHE A 44 8.71 12.88 7.79
N GLY A 45 9.70 12.97 8.67
CA GLY A 45 9.87 12.08 9.80
C GLY A 45 10.54 12.77 10.98
N MET A 46 10.30 12.26 12.18
CA MET A 46 10.92 12.77 13.40
C MET A 46 11.06 11.69 14.46
N ALA A 47 12.12 11.78 15.24
CA ALA A 47 12.38 10.84 16.32
C ALA A 47 12.91 11.57 17.55
N ARG A 48 12.48 11.11 18.72
CA ARG A 48 12.94 11.67 19.98
C ARG A 48 14.38 11.28 20.26
N LEU A 49 15.12 12.22 20.83
CA LEU A 49 16.42 11.97 21.41
C LEU A 49 16.25 11.03 22.60
N THR A 50 16.88 9.87 22.49
CA THR A 50 17.17 9.00 23.64
C THR A 50 18.65 9.15 23.95
N SER A 51 19.14 8.58 25.06
CA SER A 51 20.57 8.66 25.45
C SER A 51 21.55 8.10 24.41
N GLN A 52 21.07 7.49 23.32
CA GLN A 52 21.84 7.11 22.12
C GLN A 52 21.46 7.99 20.92
N ASP A 53 22.03 9.20 20.85
CA ASP A 53 21.74 10.24 19.85
C ASP A 53 21.80 9.76 18.38
N GLY A 54 22.66 8.78 18.05
CA GLY A 54 22.80 8.27 16.67
C GLY A 54 21.56 7.53 16.14
N SER A 55 20.83 6.82 17.00
CA SER A 55 19.66 6.03 16.58
C SER A 55 18.46 6.91 16.20
N ALA A 56 18.31 8.07 16.85
CA ALA A 56 17.17 8.94 16.62
C ALA A 56 17.20 9.58 15.22
N LEU A 57 18.37 10.02 14.73
CA LEU A 57 18.47 10.59 13.39
C LEU A 57 18.11 9.55 12.31
N ASP A 58 18.59 8.31 12.45
CA ASP A 58 18.30 7.23 11.51
C ASP A 58 16.82 6.86 11.52
N GLN A 59 16.19 6.84 12.69
CA GLN A 59 14.75 6.65 12.81
C GLN A 59 13.96 7.76 12.12
N ALA A 60 14.35 9.02 12.31
CA ALA A 60 13.70 10.17 11.65
C ALA A 60 13.82 10.05 10.12
N LYS A 61 15.00 9.70 9.60
CA LYS A 61 15.22 9.47 8.16
C LYS A 61 14.40 8.31 7.63
N ALA A 62 14.37 7.17 8.35
CA ALA A 62 13.58 6.01 7.96
C ALA A 62 12.07 6.34 7.88
N GLN A 63 11.56 7.12 8.82
CA GLN A 63 10.17 7.61 8.79
C GLN A 63 9.91 8.55 7.61
N ALA A 64 10.81 9.50 7.37
CA ALA A 64 10.69 10.44 6.25
C ALA A 64 10.65 9.71 4.90
N THR A 65 11.49 8.68 4.74
CA THR A 65 11.49 7.80 3.57
C THR A 65 10.21 6.99 3.44
N SER A 66 9.70 6.44 4.55
CA SER A 66 8.42 5.73 4.55
C SER A 66 7.25 6.63 4.13
N ASP A 67 7.22 7.88 4.59
CA ASP A 67 6.19 8.86 4.20
C ASP A 67 6.30 9.23 2.71
N LEU A 68 7.52 9.44 2.20
CA LEU A 68 7.77 9.68 0.78
C LEU A 68 7.28 8.52 -0.09
N ILE A 69 7.65 7.28 0.25
CA ILE A 69 7.24 6.07 -0.47
C ILE A 69 5.72 5.94 -0.47
N LYS A 70 5.07 6.17 0.69
CA LYS A 70 3.61 6.11 0.81
C LYS A 70 2.90 7.09 -0.13
N LYS A 71 3.40 8.33 -0.26
CA LYS A 71 2.84 9.31 -1.19
C LYS A 71 2.93 8.84 -2.64
N ILE A 72 4.06 8.24 -3.04
CA ILE A 72 4.23 7.64 -4.37
C ILE A 72 3.26 6.48 -4.58
N GLN A 73 3.10 5.60 -3.59
CA GLN A 73 2.18 4.47 -3.65
C GLN A 73 0.73 4.91 -3.89
N VAL A 74 0.29 5.97 -3.21
CA VAL A 74 -1.05 6.54 -3.40
C VAL A 74 -1.22 7.07 -4.83
N THR A 75 -0.24 7.83 -5.35
CA THR A 75 -0.28 8.33 -6.72
C THR A 75 -0.33 7.20 -7.74
N VAL A 76 0.54 6.19 -7.61
CA VAL A 76 0.55 5.03 -8.52
C VAL A 76 -0.77 4.27 -8.47
N SER A 77 -1.31 4.02 -7.27
CA SER A 77 -2.60 3.31 -7.12
C SER A 77 -3.73 4.06 -7.80
N SER A 78 -3.77 5.39 -7.64
CA SER A 78 -4.75 6.26 -8.31
C SER A 78 -4.63 6.19 -9.83
N ASP A 79 -3.41 6.27 -10.36
CA ASP A 79 -3.15 6.21 -11.80
C ASP A 79 -3.54 4.84 -12.39
N MET A 80 -3.23 3.74 -11.69
CA MET A 80 -3.57 2.39 -12.16
C MET A 80 -5.09 2.17 -12.24
N VAL A 81 -5.86 2.71 -11.30
CA VAL A 81 -7.33 2.68 -11.36
C VAL A 81 -7.85 3.45 -12.57
N SER A 82 -7.22 4.56 -12.95
CA SER A 82 -7.57 5.29 -14.19
C SER A 82 -7.29 4.44 -15.42
N ILE A 83 -6.09 3.86 -15.52
CA ILE A 83 -5.69 3.04 -16.68
C ILE A 83 -6.61 1.84 -16.83
N SER A 84 -6.90 1.13 -15.72
CA SER A 84 -7.77 -0.05 -15.76
C SER A 84 -9.16 0.25 -16.32
N LYS A 85 -9.66 1.48 -16.12
CA LYS A 85 -10.92 1.95 -16.73
C LYS A 85 -10.75 2.28 -18.21
N GLU A 86 -9.64 2.89 -18.60
CA GLU A 86 -9.32 3.24 -19.99
C GLU A 86 -9.20 2.00 -20.90
N VAL A 87 -8.69 0.89 -20.37
CA VAL A 87 -8.49 -0.36 -21.13
C VAL A 87 -9.67 -1.35 -21.04
N ASP A 88 -10.84 -0.91 -20.57
CA ASP A 88 -12.03 -1.74 -20.36
C ASP A 88 -11.76 -3.01 -19.51
N GLY A 89 -10.83 -2.93 -18.56
CA GLY A 89 -10.41 -4.09 -17.74
C GLY A 89 -9.67 -5.19 -18.51
N LYS A 90 -9.37 -5.01 -19.80
CA LYS A 90 -8.41 -5.87 -20.49
C LYS A 90 -7.07 -5.65 -19.80
N PHE A 91 -6.45 -6.71 -19.31
CA PHE A 91 -5.22 -6.65 -18.49
C PHE A 91 -5.37 -6.24 -17.03
N SER A 92 -6.57 -6.25 -16.47
CA SER A 92 -6.77 -5.88 -15.06
C SER A 92 -5.93 -6.71 -14.09
N SER A 93 -5.65 -7.97 -14.42
CA SER A 93 -4.79 -8.85 -13.62
C SER A 93 -3.32 -8.39 -13.58
N SER A 94 -2.73 -8.08 -14.73
CA SER A 94 -1.39 -7.50 -14.82
C SER A 94 -1.30 -6.15 -14.10
N LEU A 95 -2.27 -5.25 -14.29
CA LEU A 95 -2.29 -3.94 -13.65
C LEU A 95 -2.45 -4.03 -12.12
N THR A 96 -3.23 -4.99 -11.63
CA THR A 96 -3.41 -5.20 -10.19
C THR A 96 -2.13 -5.71 -9.54
N SER A 97 -1.32 -6.51 -10.25
CA SER A 97 -0.01 -6.94 -9.74
C SER A 97 0.94 -5.75 -9.48
N VAL A 98 0.83 -4.69 -10.29
CA VAL A 98 1.62 -3.45 -10.12
C VAL A 98 1.27 -2.75 -8.81
N VAL A 99 -0.02 -2.57 -8.52
CA VAL A 99 -0.47 -1.91 -7.29
C VAL A 99 0.06 -2.66 -6.06
N GLN A 100 0.07 -4.00 -6.11
CA GLN A 100 0.60 -4.81 -5.02
C GLN A 100 2.11 -4.70 -4.89
N SER A 101 2.80 -4.65 -6.02
CA SER A 101 4.24 -4.57 -6.05
C SER A 101 4.79 -3.26 -5.48
N VAL A 102 4.14 -2.14 -5.82
CA VAL A 102 4.56 -0.80 -5.40
C VAL A 102 4.50 -0.63 -3.86
N SER A 103 3.76 -1.51 -3.15
CA SER A 103 3.73 -1.55 -1.69
C SER A 103 5.11 -1.77 -1.03
N THR A 104 6.06 -2.36 -1.74
CA THR A 104 7.40 -2.67 -1.25
C THR A 104 8.51 -1.96 -2.03
N LEU A 105 8.18 -0.82 -2.63
CA LEU A 105 9.09 -0.01 -3.42
C LEU A 105 10.33 0.42 -2.62
N GLN A 106 11.51 0.22 -3.20
CA GLN A 106 12.75 0.84 -2.76
C GLN A 106 13.09 1.99 -3.70
N LEU A 107 13.32 3.17 -3.11
CA LEU A 107 13.67 4.37 -3.84
C LEU A 107 15.15 4.66 -3.67
N GLU A 108 15.82 4.90 -4.78
CA GLU A 108 17.20 5.37 -4.81
C GLU A 108 17.26 6.89 -4.99
N GLY A 109 18.40 7.49 -4.65
CA GLY A 109 18.60 8.94 -4.80
C GLY A 109 17.78 9.79 -3.83
N ILE A 110 17.34 9.24 -2.69
CA ILE A 110 16.72 10.03 -1.62
C ILE A 110 17.78 10.91 -0.96
N GLU A 111 17.54 12.21 -1.00
CA GLU A 111 18.30 13.21 -0.24
C GLU A 111 17.55 13.59 1.05
N TYR A 112 18.26 14.13 2.03
CA TYR A 112 17.69 14.48 3.34
C TYR A 112 18.10 15.87 3.79
N LEU A 113 17.13 16.67 4.22
CA LEU A 113 17.37 17.79 5.14
C LEU A 113 17.14 17.31 6.57
N THR A 114 17.95 17.82 7.51
CA THR A 114 17.85 17.43 8.92
C THR A 114 17.85 18.66 9.81
N ALA A 115 17.11 18.59 10.91
CA ALA A 115 17.10 19.61 11.96
C ALA A 115 16.99 18.94 13.33
N LYS A 116 17.31 19.66 14.40
CA LYS A 116 17.29 19.14 15.76
C LYS A 116 16.84 20.23 16.73
N ASP A 117 16.04 19.86 17.71
CA ASP A 117 15.85 20.62 18.95
C ASP A 117 16.38 19.84 20.17
N ASN A 118 16.13 20.32 21.38
CA ASN A 118 16.63 19.70 22.61
C ASN A 118 16.08 18.28 22.87
N THR A 119 15.03 17.87 22.16
CA THR A 119 14.27 16.64 22.42
C THR A 119 14.06 15.76 21.20
N THR A 120 14.26 16.30 19.99
CA THR A 120 13.79 15.68 18.75
C THR A 120 14.73 15.95 17.58
N PHE A 121 15.01 14.92 16.78
CA PHE A 121 15.52 15.04 15.42
C PHE A 121 14.39 15.06 14.40
N TYR A 122 14.54 15.90 13.39
CA TYR A 122 13.64 16.04 12.26
C TYR A 122 14.38 15.68 10.98
N ALA A 123 13.70 15.00 10.06
CA ALA A 123 14.21 14.69 8.74
C ALA A 123 13.13 14.97 7.68
N LEU A 124 13.56 15.57 6.57
CA LEU A 124 12.77 15.73 5.37
C LEU A 124 13.49 14.97 4.25
N ALA A 125 12.93 13.83 3.85
CA ALA A 125 13.37 13.08 2.68
C ALA A 125 12.82 13.75 1.43
N PHE A 126 13.62 13.89 0.38
CA PHE A 126 13.15 14.44 -0.89
C PHE A 126 13.85 13.83 -2.10
N VAL A 127 13.15 13.83 -3.22
CA VAL A 127 13.65 13.40 -4.54
C VAL A 127 13.14 14.36 -5.62
N LYS A 128 13.96 14.59 -6.64
CA LYS A 128 13.54 15.33 -7.84
C LYS A 128 12.78 14.39 -8.76
N ARG A 129 11.56 14.80 -9.14
CA ARG A 129 10.65 13.99 -9.96
C ARG A 129 11.27 13.59 -11.31
N ASN A 130 11.87 14.56 -12.01
CA ASN A 130 12.40 14.34 -13.36
C ASN A 130 13.62 13.41 -13.36
N GLU A 131 14.58 13.65 -12.47
CA GLU A 131 15.80 12.81 -12.38
C GLU A 131 15.44 11.36 -12.04
N LEU A 132 14.50 11.16 -11.11
CA LEU A 132 14.01 9.83 -10.76
C LEU A 132 13.24 9.16 -11.90
N ALA A 133 12.37 9.91 -12.61
CA ALA A 133 11.64 9.41 -13.76
C ALA A 133 12.56 9.00 -14.92
N GLU A 134 13.61 9.78 -15.19
CA GLU A 134 14.64 9.46 -16.19
C GLU A 134 15.41 8.19 -15.80
N ALA A 135 15.83 8.07 -14.53
CA ALA A 135 16.51 6.89 -14.03
C ALA A 135 15.66 5.61 -14.19
N TYR A 136 14.36 5.66 -13.86
CA TYR A 136 13.47 4.52 -14.07
C TYR A 136 13.18 4.24 -15.55
N THR A 137 13.18 5.26 -16.42
CA THR A 137 13.01 5.08 -17.87
C THR A 137 14.21 4.32 -18.46
N GLU A 138 15.44 4.66 -18.06
CA GLU A 138 16.64 3.93 -18.50
C GLU A 138 16.67 2.49 -17.95
N ARG A 139 16.28 2.29 -16.69
CA ARG A 139 16.12 0.94 -16.11
C ARG A 139 15.11 0.10 -16.87
N LEU A 140 13.98 0.70 -17.22
CA LEU A 140 12.92 0.07 -18.01
C LEU A 140 13.44 -0.38 -19.37
N ARG A 141 14.16 0.48 -20.09
CA ARG A 141 14.76 0.12 -21.40
C ARG A 141 15.75 -1.04 -21.25
N ALA A 142 16.66 -0.97 -20.28
CA ALA A 142 17.66 -2.02 -20.04
C ALA A 142 17.03 -3.34 -19.56
N GLY A 143 16.01 -3.27 -18.70
CA GLY A 143 15.25 -4.42 -18.22
C GLY A 143 14.47 -5.10 -19.34
N PHE A 144 13.82 -4.31 -20.20
CA PHE A 144 13.09 -4.84 -21.36
C PHE A 144 14.01 -5.54 -22.35
N ALA A 145 15.19 -4.98 -22.65
CA ALA A 145 16.18 -5.64 -23.50
C ALA A 145 16.61 -7.01 -22.95
N ARG A 146 16.83 -7.10 -21.63
CA ARG A 146 17.14 -8.37 -20.95
C ARG A 146 15.99 -9.37 -21.03
N LEU A 147 14.76 -8.92 -20.79
CA LEU A 147 13.57 -9.75 -20.93
C LEU A 147 13.43 -10.32 -22.35
N GLN A 148 13.63 -9.49 -23.39
CA GLN A 148 13.58 -9.95 -24.78
C GLN A 148 14.64 -11.00 -25.10
N ALA A 149 15.86 -10.85 -24.56
CA ALA A 149 16.90 -11.86 -24.71
C ALA A 149 16.49 -13.19 -24.05
N MET A 150 15.93 -13.15 -22.83
CA MET A 150 15.41 -14.35 -22.14
C MET A 150 14.29 -15.04 -22.93
N LEU A 151 13.35 -14.26 -23.48
CA LEU A 151 12.23 -14.82 -24.26
C LEU A 151 12.70 -15.43 -25.59
N THR A 152 13.68 -14.81 -26.24
CA THR A 152 14.30 -15.37 -27.45
C THR A 152 14.98 -16.70 -27.15
N GLN A 153 15.79 -16.74 -26.09
CA GLN A 153 16.47 -17.97 -25.66
C GLN A 153 15.47 -19.09 -25.33
N ALA A 154 14.39 -18.77 -24.61
CA ALA A 154 13.35 -19.74 -24.26
C ALA A 154 12.62 -20.27 -25.51
N ALA A 155 12.38 -19.42 -26.51
CA ALA A 155 11.76 -19.82 -27.78
C ALA A 155 12.66 -20.72 -28.64
N GLU A 156 13.97 -20.52 -28.59
CA GLU A 156 14.93 -21.44 -29.21
C GLU A 156 14.95 -22.79 -28.49
N GLN A 157 14.96 -22.78 -27.15
CA GLN A 157 14.92 -24.00 -26.34
C GLN A 157 13.64 -24.79 -26.50
N GLU A 158 12.51 -24.14 -26.79
CA GLU A 158 11.23 -24.83 -26.98
C GLU A 158 11.27 -25.87 -28.10
N LYS A 159 12.09 -25.63 -29.13
CA LYS A 159 12.30 -26.57 -30.25
C LYS A 159 13.18 -27.76 -29.86
N LEU A 160 14.02 -27.62 -28.84
CA LEU A 160 15.03 -28.60 -28.45
C LEU A 160 14.62 -29.39 -27.21
N ASN A 161 14.16 -28.69 -26.19
CA ASN A 161 13.76 -29.21 -24.89
C ASN A 161 12.59 -28.37 -24.33
N PRO A 162 11.33 -28.79 -24.58
CA PRO A 162 10.14 -28.08 -24.10
C PRO A 162 10.10 -27.87 -22.58
N GLN A 163 10.64 -28.79 -21.78
CA GLN A 163 10.66 -28.65 -20.32
C GLN A 163 11.60 -27.53 -19.87
N GLU A 164 12.77 -27.44 -20.50
CA GLU A 164 13.72 -26.36 -20.22
C GLU A 164 13.17 -25.01 -20.70
N ALA A 165 12.47 -24.97 -21.84
CA ALA A 165 11.80 -23.77 -22.31
C ALA A 165 10.74 -23.28 -21.31
N VAL A 166 9.93 -24.18 -20.75
CA VAL A 166 8.96 -23.83 -19.69
C VAL A 166 9.67 -23.21 -18.49
N ARG A 167 10.80 -23.79 -18.05
CA ARG A 167 11.59 -23.24 -16.93
C ARG A 167 12.07 -21.82 -17.23
N GLN A 168 12.56 -21.56 -18.44
CA GLN A 168 13.04 -20.24 -18.85
C GLN A 168 11.91 -19.22 -19.01
N TYR A 169 10.77 -19.63 -19.58
CA TYR A 169 9.57 -18.79 -19.64
C TYR A 169 9.05 -18.44 -18.25
N LEU A 170 9.00 -19.41 -17.35
CA LEU A 170 8.61 -19.19 -15.96
C LEU A 170 9.58 -18.22 -15.26
N ALA A 171 10.89 -18.35 -15.47
CA ALA A 171 11.89 -17.43 -14.90
C ALA A 171 11.79 -16.00 -15.45
N ALA A 172 11.17 -15.80 -16.63
CA ALA A 172 10.95 -14.48 -17.20
C ALA A 172 9.72 -13.77 -16.62
N LEU A 173 8.74 -14.49 -16.05
CA LEU A 173 7.48 -13.91 -15.57
C LEU A 173 7.65 -12.82 -14.50
N PRO A 174 8.48 -12.98 -13.45
CA PRO A 174 8.67 -11.94 -12.43
C PRO A 174 9.18 -10.60 -13.00
N ARG A 175 9.88 -10.64 -14.14
CA ARG A 175 10.41 -9.44 -14.81
C ARG A 175 9.29 -8.56 -15.36
N PHE A 176 8.14 -9.11 -15.75
CA PHE A 176 7.01 -8.30 -16.18
C PHE A 176 6.49 -7.40 -15.06
N ALA A 177 6.35 -7.95 -13.85
CA ALA A 177 5.96 -7.17 -12.67
C ALA A 177 6.98 -6.07 -12.33
N GLU A 178 8.29 -6.28 -12.55
CA GLU A 178 9.32 -5.24 -12.43
C GLU A 178 9.13 -4.12 -13.47
N LEU A 179 8.99 -4.47 -14.75
CA LEU A 179 8.87 -3.49 -15.82
C LEU A 179 7.58 -2.68 -15.70
N LEU A 180 6.45 -3.34 -15.40
CA LEU A 180 5.16 -2.67 -15.21
C LEU A 180 5.18 -1.72 -14.01
N GLU A 181 5.86 -2.08 -12.92
CA GLU A 181 6.12 -1.17 -11.80
C GLU A 181 6.90 0.07 -12.23
N TRP A 182 7.99 -0.09 -12.98
CA TRP A 182 8.78 1.06 -13.43
C TRP A 182 7.99 1.97 -14.38
N VAL A 183 7.15 1.42 -15.26
CA VAL A 183 6.24 2.23 -16.09
C VAL A 183 5.27 3.03 -15.21
N ALA A 184 4.68 2.39 -14.21
CA ALA A 184 3.76 3.04 -13.29
C ALA A 184 4.43 4.15 -12.46
N LEU A 185 5.67 3.92 -12.01
CA LEU A 185 6.48 4.93 -11.32
C LEU A 185 6.78 6.12 -12.22
N VAL A 186 7.23 5.90 -13.46
CA VAL A 186 7.52 7.00 -14.39
C VAL A 186 6.27 7.85 -14.62
N ARG A 187 5.11 7.22 -14.80
CA ARG A 187 3.83 7.93 -14.93
C ARG A 187 3.51 8.75 -13.69
N ALA A 188 3.58 8.16 -12.49
CA ALA A 188 3.27 8.86 -11.24
C ALA A 188 4.25 10.02 -10.95
N LEU A 189 5.51 9.88 -11.35
CA LEU A 189 6.56 10.89 -11.12
C LEU A 189 6.45 12.07 -12.09
N SER A 190 6.24 11.79 -13.37
CA SER A 190 6.36 12.78 -14.47
C SER A 190 5.04 13.16 -15.15
N ALA A 191 3.94 12.48 -14.83
CA ALA A 191 2.67 12.51 -15.57
C ALA A 191 2.80 12.15 -17.08
N LYS A 192 3.97 11.67 -17.53
CA LYS A 192 4.20 11.20 -18.90
C LYS A 192 3.67 9.78 -19.07
N THR A 193 2.80 9.58 -20.05
CA THR A 193 2.48 8.23 -20.55
C THR A 193 3.61 7.76 -21.46
N LEU A 194 4.30 6.70 -21.08
CA LEU A 194 5.33 6.08 -21.91
C LEU A 194 4.70 5.29 -23.07
N SER A 195 5.27 5.44 -24.26
CA SER A 195 4.94 4.62 -25.42
C SER A 195 5.86 3.40 -25.51
N SER A 196 5.50 2.43 -26.34
CA SER A 196 6.37 1.28 -26.61
C SER A 196 7.67 1.69 -27.35
N GLU A 197 7.70 2.86 -28.02
CA GLU A 197 8.93 3.43 -28.57
C GLU A 197 9.93 3.84 -27.46
N ASP A 198 9.46 4.35 -26.32
CA ASP A 198 10.33 4.73 -25.19
C ASP A 198 11.14 3.54 -24.64
N ILE A 199 10.62 2.32 -24.79
CA ILE A 199 11.26 1.05 -24.39
C ILE A 199 11.95 0.31 -25.54
N GLY A 200 12.04 0.93 -26.73
CA GLY A 200 12.76 0.38 -27.88
C GLY A 200 11.93 -0.56 -28.78
N VAL A 201 10.60 -0.51 -28.70
CA VAL A 201 9.70 -1.26 -29.60
C VAL A 201 9.13 -0.31 -30.66
N PRO A 202 9.24 -0.62 -31.96
CA PRO A 202 8.75 0.25 -33.04
C PRO A 202 7.22 0.11 -33.23
N MET A 203 6.45 0.34 -32.18
CA MET A 203 4.99 0.41 -32.20
C MET A 203 4.54 1.66 -31.44
N ARG A 204 3.39 2.24 -31.83
CA ARG A 204 2.79 3.39 -31.14
C ARG A 204 1.67 2.95 -30.21
N SER A 205 1.96 2.00 -29.34
CA SER A 205 1.06 1.58 -28.27
C SER A 205 1.55 2.11 -26.93
N SER A 206 0.68 2.12 -25.92
CA SER A 206 1.09 2.40 -24.54
C SER A 206 2.07 1.32 -24.05
N ALA A 207 3.15 1.71 -23.37
CA ALA A 207 4.14 0.77 -22.85
C ALA A 207 3.51 -0.22 -21.84
N ILE A 208 2.57 0.26 -21.02
CA ILE A 208 1.90 -0.57 -20.00
C ILE A 208 1.01 -1.63 -20.64
N GLU A 209 0.23 -1.26 -21.66
CA GLU A 209 -0.65 -2.17 -22.39
C GLU A 209 0.17 -3.22 -23.15
N PHE A 210 1.24 -2.78 -23.79
CA PHE A 210 2.14 -3.68 -24.50
C PHE A 210 2.76 -4.72 -23.57
N LEU A 211 3.32 -4.30 -22.42
CA LEU A 211 3.93 -5.21 -21.46
C LEU A 211 2.90 -6.17 -20.86
N ALA A 212 1.71 -5.66 -20.49
CA ALA A 212 0.66 -6.48 -19.90
C ALA A 212 0.11 -7.52 -20.89
N PHE A 213 -0.05 -7.15 -22.17
CA PHE A 213 -0.41 -8.09 -23.23
C PHE A 213 0.63 -9.21 -23.38
N ARG A 214 1.91 -8.85 -23.41
CA ARG A 214 3.02 -9.81 -23.54
C ARG A 214 3.13 -10.75 -22.34
N GLU A 215 2.84 -10.26 -21.12
CA GLU A 215 2.77 -11.08 -19.92
C GLU A 215 1.66 -12.13 -20.04
N GLN A 216 0.47 -11.74 -20.49
CA GLN A 216 -0.66 -12.66 -20.70
C GLN A 216 -0.37 -13.72 -21.77
N GLU A 217 0.26 -13.34 -22.89
CA GLU A 217 0.69 -14.29 -23.91
C GLU A 217 1.65 -15.33 -23.32
N LEU A 218 2.59 -14.89 -22.49
CA LEU A 218 3.55 -15.78 -21.84
C LEU A 218 2.88 -16.72 -20.84
N HIS A 219 1.95 -16.22 -20.03
CA HIS A 219 1.14 -17.06 -19.14
C HIS A 219 0.33 -18.11 -19.91
N ALA A 220 -0.33 -17.71 -20.99
CA ALA A 220 -1.08 -18.63 -21.85
C ALA A 220 -0.17 -19.71 -22.44
N LYS A 221 1.03 -19.33 -22.89
CA LYS A 221 2.04 -20.26 -23.41
C LYS A 221 2.54 -21.25 -22.38
N VAL A 222 2.90 -20.79 -21.18
CA VAL A 222 3.30 -21.64 -20.06
C VAL A 222 2.18 -22.62 -19.69
N ASN A 223 0.94 -22.15 -19.62
CA ASN A 223 -0.22 -22.99 -19.35
C ASN A 223 -0.43 -24.07 -20.42
N ALA A 224 -0.28 -23.71 -21.70
CA ALA A 224 -0.40 -24.64 -22.82
C ALA A 224 0.70 -25.70 -22.83
N LEU A 225 1.92 -25.38 -22.39
CA LEU A 225 3.04 -26.31 -22.32
C LEU A 225 2.96 -27.25 -21.11
N LEU A 226 2.37 -26.80 -19.99
CA LEU A 226 2.27 -27.61 -18.77
C LEU A 226 1.11 -28.62 -18.77
N GLN A 227 0.15 -28.52 -19.71
CA GLN A 227 -0.95 -29.47 -20.00
C GLN A 227 -1.52 -30.29 -18.82
N LYS A 228 -1.71 -29.67 -17.65
CA LYS A 228 -2.26 -30.37 -16.48
C LYS A 228 -3.69 -29.91 -16.26
N SER A 229 -4.66 -30.80 -16.51
CA SER A 229 -6.02 -30.59 -16.08
C SER A 229 -6.06 -30.57 -14.55
N ILE A 230 -6.66 -29.53 -14.00
CA ILE A 230 -6.87 -29.41 -12.56
C ILE A 230 -8.25 -29.99 -12.25
N THR A 231 -8.30 -30.96 -11.36
CA THR A 231 -9.53 -31.66 -10.98
C THR A 231 -9.96 -31.40 -9.54
N SER A 232 -9.10 -30.76 -8.73
CA SER A 232 -9.42 -30.35 -7.36
C SER A 232 -8.68 -29.07 -6.96
N LEU A 233 -9.13 -28.43 -5.87
CA LEU A 233 -8.43 -27.27 -5.30
C LEU A 233 -7.06 -27.63 -4.71
N ASP A 234 -6.88 -28.88 -4.25
CA ASP A 234 -5.58 -29.36 -3.76
C ASP A 234 -4.58 -29.52 -4.90
N GLU A 235 -5.03 -30.01 -6.06
CA GLU A 235 -4.21 -30.05 -7.27
C GLU A 235 -3.88 -28.64 -7.78
N ALA A 236 -4.82 -27.69 -7.67
CA ALA A 236 -4.58 -26.30 -8.02
C ALA A 236 -3.46 -25.70 -7.14
N ALA A 237 -3.57 -25.83 -5.81
CA ALA A 237 -2.56 -25.36 -4.87
C ALA A 237 -1.20 -26.05 -5.08
N THR A 238 -1.19 -27.36 -5.33
CA THR A 238 0.02 -28.12 -5.67
C THR A 238 0.66 -27.62 -6.96
N SER A 239 -0.14 -27.34 -7.98
CA SER A 239 0.34 -26.80 -9.27
C SER A 239 1.00 -25.44 -9.09
N VAL A 240 0.42 -24.56 -8.27
CA VAL A 240 1.05 -23.28 -7.91
C VAL A 240 2.39 -23.51 -7.22
N ALA A 241 2.44 -24.35 -6.19
CA ALA A 241 3.66 -24.61 -5.43
C ALA A 241 4.78 -25.19 -6.32
N GLN A 242 4.43 -26.10 -7.25
CA GLN A 242 5.36 -26.64 -8.24
C GLN A 242 5.89 -25.54 -9.19
N ARG A 243 5.03 -24.64 -9.67
CA ARG A 243 5.46 -23.54 -10.55
C ARG A 243 6.39 -22.57 -9.86
N PHE A 244 6.18 -22.29 -8.57
CA PHE A 244 7.14 -21.53 -7.77
C PHE A 244 8.50 -22.25 -7.66
N GLN A 245 8.52 -23.57 -7.43
CA GLN A 245 9.77 -24.33 -7.40
C GLN A 245 10.50 -24.32 -8.75
N LEU A 246 9.78 -24.42 -9.87
CA LEU A 246 10.37 -24.37 -11.22
C LEU A 246 11.00 -23.00 -11.53
N GLN A 247 10.51 -21.93 -10.90
CA GLN A 247 11.11 -20.59 -10.98
C GLN A 247 12.36 -20.44 -10.09
N GLY A 248 12.77 -21.50 -9.39
CA GLY A 248 13.94 -21.47 -8.51
C GLY A 248 13.65 -20.79 -7.16
N MET A 249 12.37 -20.60 -6.80
CA MET A 249 12.01 -20.05 -5.49
C MET A 249 12.50 -20.99 -4.38
N ALA A 250 13.51 -20.55 -3.65
CA ALA A 250 14.00 -21.26 -2.47
C ALA A 250 13.00 -21.04 -1.34
N ILE A 251 12.30 -22.10 -0.95
CA ILE A 251 11.20 -22.03 0.01
C ILE A 251 11.78 -21.76 1.40
N GLY A 252 11.39 -20.62 2.00
CA GLY A 252 11.77 -20.22 3.34
C GLY A 252 10.61 -20.28 4.34
N ALA A 253 10.61 -19.37 5.32
CA ALA A 253 9.43 -19.08 6.11
C ALA A 253 8.45 -18.29 5.23
N MET A 254 7.47 -18.97 4.63
CA MET A 254 6.48 -18.33 3.76
C MET A 254 5.21 -18.03 4.50
N GLN A 255 4.67 -16.83 4.25
CA GLN A 255 3.32 -16.44 4.62
C GLN A 255 2.51 -16.24 3.34
N VAL A 256 1.34 -16.88 3.24
CA VAL A 256 0.41 -16.64 2.13
C VAL A 256 -0.71 -15.74 2.63
N LEU A 257 -0.80 -14.53 2.09
CA LEU A 257 -1.91 -13.63 2.41
C LEU A 257 -3.18 -14.08 1.71
N ASP A 258 -4.32 -13.84 2.35
CA ASP A 258 -5.64 -14.11 1.77
C ASP A 258 -5.77 -13.46 0.38
N LEU A 259 -6.38 -14.14 -0.59
CA LEU A 259 -6.42 -13.64 -1.96
C LEU A 259 -7.49 -12.57 -2.13
N ASN A 260 -7.19 -11.56 -2.95
CA ASN A 260 -8.11 -10.49 -3.29
C ASN A 260 -9.07 -10.90 -4.43
N TYR A 261 -10.32 -10.46 -4.33
CA TYR A 261 -11.28 -10.60 -5.41
C TYR A 261 -11.05 -9.51 -6.47
N GLN A 262 -10.70 -9.95 -7.67
CA GLN A 262 -10.45 -9.11 -8.83
C GLN A 262 -9.45 -7.98 -8.50
N ASP A 263 -9.74 -6.74 -8.91
CA ASP A 263 -8.87 -5.58 -8.75
C ASP A 263 -9.15 -4.82 -7.44
N SER A 264 -9.99 -5.39 -6.55
CA SER A 264 -10.33 -4.79 -5.27
C SER A 264 -9.34 -5.16 -4.16
N ASP A 265 -9.41 -4.44 -3.04
CA ASP A 265 -8.75 -4.78 -1.78
C ASP A 265 -9.60 -5.73 -0.90
N PHE A 266 -10.67 -6.32 -1.45
CA PHE A 266 -11.59 -7.20 -0.73
C PHE A 266 -11.16 -8.65 -0.86
N SER A 267 -11.32 -9.42 0.21
CA SER A 267 -11.18 -10.87 0.17
C SER A 267 -12.53 -11.57 0.29
N SER A 268 -12.54 -12.89 0.14
CA SER A 268 -13.73 -13.73 0.28
C SER A 268 -13.41 -15.01 1.04
N ALA A 269 -14.45 -15.82 1.28
CA ALA A 269 -14.30 -17.14 1.87
C ALA A 269 -13.35 -18.00 1.03
N PHE A 270 -13.54 -17.97 -0.29
CA PHE A 270 -12.69 -18.68 -1.23
C PHE A 270 -11.24 -18.17 -1.20
N GLY A 271 -11.04 -16.85 -1.20
CA GLY A 271 -9.69 -16.26 -1.21
C GLY A 271 -8.88 -16.66 0.02
N ALA A 272 -9.50 -16.63 1.21
CA ALA A 272 -8.86 -17.05 2.45
C ALA A 272 -8.65 -18.57 2.52
N PHE A 273 -9.62 -19.35 2.05
CA PHE A 273 -9.50 -20.81 2.02
C PHE A 273 -8.37 -21.29 1.10
N PHE A 274 -8.27 -20.73 -0.11
CA PHE A 274 -7.22 -21.09 -1.05
C PHE A 274 -5.83 -20.68 -0.55
N ALA A 275 -5.71 -19.51 0.07
CA ALA A 275 -4.45 -19.05 0.68
C ALA A 275 -3.93 -20.04 1.72
N ARG A 276 -4.78 -20.51 2.65
CA ARG A 276 -4.42 -21.53 3.66
C ARG A 276 -4.02 -22.87 3.03
N LYS A 277 -4.73 -23.32 1.99
CA LYS A 277 -4.36 -24.53 1.26
C LYS A 277 -2.99 -24.39 0.59
N LEU A 278 -2.75 -23.27 -0.07
CA LEU A 278 -1.47 -22.98 -0.70
C LEU A 278 -0.34 -22.90 0.33
N GLU A 279 -0.57 -22.22 1.46
CA GLU A 279 0.39 -22.13 2.55
C GLU A 279 0.79 -23.51 3.08
N ALA A 280 -0.19 -24.42 3.28
CA ALA A 280 0.07 -25.79 3.68
C ALA A 280 0.90 -26.56 2.64
N GLN A 281 0.60 -26.41 1.34
CA GLN A 281 1.38 -27.04 0.27
C GLN A 281 2.82 -26.50 0.21
N LEU A 282 3.01 -25.19 0.40
CA LEU A 282 4.33 -24.57 0.42
C LEU A 282 5.13 -24.97 1.65
N ALA A 283 4.49 -25.06 2.82
CA ALA A 283 5.12 -25.49 4.07
C ALA A 283 5.60 -26.94 4.03
N ALA A 284 4.97 -27.80 3.22
CA ALA A 284 5.37 -29.19 3.03
C ALA A 284 6.64 -29.34 2.16
N LEU A 285 7.06 -28.30 1.45
CA LEU A 285 8.24 -28.33 0.60
C LEU A 285 9.52 -28.11 1.41
N PRO A 286 10.65 -28.72 1.01
CA PRO A 286 11.89 -28.64 1.77
C PRO A 286 12.38 -27.19 1.85
N LYS A 287 12.61 -26.73 3.08
CA LYS A 287 13.15 -25.38 3.34
C LYS A 287 14.57 -25.26 2.79
N ARG A 288 14.79 -24.29 1.91
CA ARG A 288 16.08 -23.99 1.26
C ARG A 288 16.54 -22.56 1.47
N HIS A 289 15.76 -21.73 2.16
CA HIS A 289 16.07 -20.34 2.42
C HIS A 289 15.74 -19.96 3.86
N GLN A 290 16.50 -19.03 4.44
CA GLN A 290 16.23 -18.53 5.81
C GLN A 290 15.39 -17.26 5.82
N GLU A 291 15.44 -16.45 4.76
CA GLU A 291 14.69 -15.20 4.72
C GLU A 291 13.17 -15.44 4.61
N PRO A 292 12.36 -14.68 5.36
CA PRO A 292 10.91 -14.73 5.25
C PRO A 292 10.43 -14.17 3.90
N GLN A 293 9.44 -14.85 3.34
CA GLN A 293 8.84 -14.55 2.05
C GLN A 293 7.33 -14.40 2.21
N VAL A 294 6.73 -13.54 1.39
CA VAL A 294 5.28 -13.29 1.39
C VAL A 294 4.72 -13.59 0.00
N VAL A 295 3.64 -14.35 -0.04
CA VAL A 295 2.87 -14.61 -1.26
C VAL A 295 1.59 -13.78 -1.22
N ARG A 296 1.40 -12.98 -2.27
CA ARG A 296 0.23 -12.13 -2.50
C ARG A 296 -0.48 -12.61 -3.75
N GLY A 297 -1.79 -12.43 -3.85
CA GLY A 297 -2.45 -12.62 -5.14
C GLY A 297 -3.90 -12.23 -5.17
N ASN A 298 -4.45 -12.42 -6.35
CA ASN A 298 -5.80 -12.06 -6.72
C ASN A 298 -6.41 -13.20 -7.51
N TYR A 299 -7.73 -13.18 -7.57
CA TYR A 299 -8.46 -14.09 -8.42
C TYR A 299 -9.63 -13.42 -9.11
N TRP A 300 -9.89 -13.81 -10.35
CA TRP A 300 -11.01 -13.33 -11.14
C TRP A 300 -11.95 -14.48 -11.45
N GLU A 301 -13.22 -14.25 -11.19
CA GLU A 301 -14.29 -15.09 -11.73
C GLU A 301 -14.48 -14.78 -13.22
N ARG A 302 -14.25 -15.78 -14.07
CA ARG A 302 -14.50 -15.74 -15.51
C ARG A 302 -15.65 -16.69 -15.85
N SER A 303 -16.12 -16.68 -17.09
CA SER A 303 -17.21 -17.56 -17.56
C SER A 303 -16.85 -19.04 -17.40
N GLY A 304 -17.25 -19.64 -16.27
CA GLY A 304 -17.02 -21.06 -15.93
C GLY A 304 -15.66 -21.38 -15.33
N SER A 305 -14.79 -20.41 -15.11
CA SER A 305 -13.43 -20.63 -14.57
C SER A 305 -13.02 -19.57 -13.56
N ILE A 306 -11.97 -19.88 -12.82
CA ILE A 306 -11.27 -18.98 -11.91
C ILE A 306 -9.86 -18.80 -12.43
N GLU A 307 -9.48 -17.55 -12.61
CA GLU A 307 -8.11 -17.13 -12.92
C GLU A 307 -7.46 -16.69 -11.60
N LEU A 308 -6.29 -17.24 -11.28
CA LEU A 308 -5.43 -16.82 -10.17
C LEU A 308 -4.21 -16.10 -10.73
N LEU A 309 -3.77 -15.06 -10.03
CA LEU A 309 -2.45 -14.47 -10.19
C LEU A 309 -1.81 -14.30 -8.82
N LEU A 310 -0.60 -14.84 -8.65
CA LEU A 310 0.13 -14.88 -7.39
C LEU A 310 1.55 -14.37 -7.59
N LEU A 311 2.01 -13.52 -6.69
CA LEU A 311 3.36 -12.95 -6.64
C LEU A 311 4.00 -13.32 -5.31
N ALA A 312 5.15 -13.97 -5.37
CA ALA A 312 6.01 -14.23 -4.22
C ALA A 312 7.15 -13.21 -4.18
N GLN A 313 7.36 -12.62 -3.00
CA GLN A 313 8.37 -11.59 -2.79
C GLN A 313 9.06 -11.75 -1.42
N THR A 314 10.24 -11.17 -1.27
CA THR A 314 10.90 -11.04 0.03
C THR A 314 10.19 -9.99 0.89
N THR A 315 10.46 -9.97 2.19
CA THR A 315 10.02 -8.88 3.07
C THR A 315 10.59 -7.51 2.69
N THR A 316 11.69 -7.48 1.93
CA THR A 316 12.30 -6.25 1.40
C THR A 316 11.69 -5.80 0.06
N GLY A 317 10.79 -6.59 -0.54
CA GLY A 317 10.08 -6.25 -1.76
C GLY A 317 10.64 -6.83 -3.06
N GLU A 318 11.71 -7.61 -2.99
CA GLU A 318 12.27 -8.25 -4.17
C GLU A 318 11.30 -9.30 -4.70
N LYS A 319 10.97 -9.22 -6.00
CA LYS A 319 10.07 -10.14 -6.68
C LYS A 319 10.81 -11.43 -7.01
N ILE A 320 10.39 -12.53 -6.39
CA ILE A 320 11.04 -13.82 -6.54
C ILE A 320 10.35 -14.65 -7.61
N SER A 321 9.02 -14.67 -7.61
CA SER A 321 8.26 -15.57 -8.47
C SER A 321 6.85 -15.08 -8.76
N SER A 322 6.35 -15.35 -9.97
CA SER A 322 4.98 -15.00 -10.39
C SER A 322 4.29 -16.20 -11.03
N VAL A 323 3.06 -16.49 -10.59
CA VAL A 323 2.27 -17.63 -11.07
C VAL A 323 0.88 -17.17 -11.45
N SER A 324 0.50 -17.44 -12.71
CA SER A 324 -0.90 -17.42 -13.14
C SER A 324 -1.41 -18.85 -13.25
N LEU A 325 -2.66 -19.10 -12.86
CA LEU A 325 -3.30 -20.40 -12.99
C LEU A 325 -4.80 -20.26 -13.27
N THR A 326 -5.33 -21.02 -14.22
CA THR A 326 -6.77 -21.06 -14.49
C THR A 326 -7.31 -22.46 -14.23
N PHE A 327 -8.45 -22.56 -13.54
CA PHE A 327 -9.14 -23.84 -13.31
C PHE A 327 -10.67 -23.68 -13.32
N PRO A 328 -11.44 -24.78 -13.50
CA PRO A 328 -12.90 -24.71 -13.57
C PRO A 328 -13.54 -24.21 -12.27
N LYS A 329 -14.52 -23.31 -12.37
CA LYS A 329 -15.28 -22.79 -11.22
C LYS A 329 -16.03 -23.90 -10.48
N SER A 330 -16.41 -24.97 -11.18
CA SER A 330 -17.09 -26.14 -10.62
C SER A 330 -16.28 -26.87 -9.53
N LEU A 331 -14.98 -26.61 -9.43
CA LEU A 331 -14.13 -27.18 -8.36
C LEU A 331 -14.32 -26.49 -7.01
N ILE A 332 -14.97 -25.33 -6.98
CA ILE A 332 -15.21 -24.58 -5.73
C ILE A 332 -16.46 -25.15 -5.04
N PRO A 333 -16.35 -25.56 -3.76
CA PRO A 333 -17.51 -25.97 -2.97
C PRO A 333 -18.61 -24.90 -2.97
N LYS A 334 -19.88 -25.33 -3.01
CA LYS A 334 -21.03 -24.41 -3.13
C LYS A 334 -21.24 -23.52 -1.91
N ASP A 335 -20.78 -23.96 -0.76
CA ASP A 335 -20.79 -23.26 0.53
C ASP A 335 -19.68 -22.21 0.64
N LEU A 336 -18.71 -22.22 -0.28
CA LEU A 336 -17.59 -21.29 -0.28
C LEU A 336 -17.88 -20.10 -1.20
N GLU A 337 -18.20 -18.96 -0.59
CA GLU A 337 -18.49 -17.73 -1.33
C GLU A 337 -17.24 -17.23 -2.08
N ILE A 338 -17.36 -17.17 -3.41
CA ILE A 338 -16.32 -16.71 -4.33
C ILE A 338 -16.26 -15.18 -4.35
N LYS A 339 -17.43 -14.55 -4.43
CA LYS A 339 -17.56 -13.10 -4.40
C LYS A 339 -17.66 -12.63 -2.95
N PRO A 340 -16.95 -11.56 -2.55
CA PRO A 340 -17.14 -10.97 -1.22
C PRO A 340 -18.62 -10.63 -0.97
N ARG A 341 -19.06 -10.77 0.28
CA ARG A 341 -20.39 -10.27 0.68
C ARG A 341 -20.46 -8.77 0.43
N ASN A 342 -21.67 -8.26 0.20
CA ASN A 342 -21.96 -6.84 -0.07
C ASN A 342 -21.03 -6.14 -1.10
N PHE A 343 -20.38 -6.88 -2.00
CA PHE A 343 -19.34 -6.37 -2.90
C PHE A 343 -19.73 -5.11 -3.68
N GLU A 344 -20.91 -5.09 -4.30
CA GLU A 344 -21.37 -3.94 -5.10
C GLU A 344 -21.51 -2.69 -4.23
N GLN A 345 -22.09 -2.83 -3.03
CA GLN A 345 -22.23 -1.75 -2.07
C GLN A 345 -20.86 -1.28 -1.59
N ALA A 346 -19.98 -2.22 -1.22
CA ALA A 346 -18.64 -1.90 -0.75
C ALA A 346 -17.79 -1.17 -1.81
N LEU A 347 -17.97 -1.49 -3.09
CA LEU A 347 -17.33 -0.80 -4.21
C LEU A 347 -17.89 0.62 -4.41
N GLN A 348 -19.21 0.81 -4.25
CA GLN A 348 -19.82 2.13 -4.27
C GLN A 348 -19.32 2.99 -3.11
N ASP A 349 -19.31 2.44 -1.90
CA ASP A 349 -18.81 3.12 -0.71
C ASP A 349 -17.32 3.49 -0.87
N GLN A 350 -16.54 2.64 -1.53
CA GLN A 350 -15.12 2.93 -1.82
C GLN A 350 -14.97 4.19 -2.67
N LYS A 351 -15.80 4.32 -3.71
CA LYS A 351 -15.78 5.47 -4.60
C LYS A 351 -16.18 6.74 -3.86
N VAL A 352 -17.25 6.69 -3.07
CA VAL A 352 -17.68 7.86 -2.29
C VAL A 352 -16.61 8.30 -1.29
N ILE A 353 -15.94 7.35 -0.64
CA ILE A 353 -14.82 7.63 0.26
C ILE A 353 -13.62 8.19 -0.51
N ALA A 354 -13.27 7.62 -1.66
CA ALA A 354 -12.11 8.05 -2.45
C ALA A 354 -12.32 9.43 -3.11
N ASP A 355 -13.45 9.65 -3.76
CA ASP A 355 -13.85 10.94 -4.34
C ASP A 355 -13.95 12.02 -3.25
N GLY A 356 -14.30 11.58 -2.05
CA GLY A 356 -14.35 12.34 -0.83
C GLY A 356 -13.12 12.19 0.06
N ALA A 357 -11.95 11.74 -0.38
CA ALA A 357 -10.79 11.61 0.51
C ALA A 357 -10.01 12.95 0.59
N LEU A 358 -9.56 13.35 1.78
CA LEU A 358 -8.60 14.44 1.92
C LEU A 358 -7.22 13.91 1.47
N VAL A 359 -6.89 14.10 0.20
CA VAL A 359 -5.58 13.72 -0.36
C VAL A 359 -4.45 14.61 0.20
N ASP A 360 -4.79 15.74 0.81
CA ASP A 360 -3.85 16.77 1.26
C ASP A 360 -4.19 17.30 2.66
N GLY A 361 -4.55 16.38 3.57
CA GLY A 361 -4.66 16.71 4.98
C GLY A 361 -3.26 16.95 5.59
N ASP A 362 -3.04 18.11 6.22
CA ASP A 362 -1.78 18.42 6.92
C ASP A 362 -1.40 17.36 7.99
N ILE A 363 -2.40 16.61 8.50
CA ILE A 363 -2.17 15.51 9.45
C ILE A 363 -2.05 14.19 8.68
N GLY A 364 -0.85 13.63 8.68
CA GLY A 364 -0.61 12.25 8.29
C GLY A 364 -1.07 11.30 9.39
N VAL A 365 -2.03 10.43 9.07
CA VAL A 365 -2.51 9.36 9.96
C VAL A 365 -2.31 7.99 9.30
N GLU A 366 -1.92 7.02 10.10
CA GLU A 366 -1.80 5.61 9.74
C GLU A 366 -2.58 4.75 10.71
N ILE A 367 -3.13 3.66 10.18
CA ILE A 367 -3.85 2.65 10.94
C ILE A 367 -3.49 1.24 10.47
N TRP A 368 -3.41 0.30 11.40
CA TRP A 368 -3.37 -1.13 11.12
C TRP A 368 -3.95 -1.95 12.27
N THR A 369 -4.06 -3.26 12.06
CA THR A 369 -4.56 -4.21 13.05
C THR A 369 -3.50 -5.21 13.51
N ASN A 370 -3.85 -6.06 14.49
CA ASN A 370 -3.08 -7.25 14.85
C ASN A 370 -2.94 -8.30 13.72
N LYS A 371 -3.69 -8.18 12.62
CA LYS A 371 -3.54 -9.02 11.43
C LYS A 371 -2.86 -8.30 10.25
N GLY A 372 -2.37 -7.08 10.47
CA GLY A 372 -1.63 -6.33 9.46
C GLY A 372 -2.29 -5.02 9.04
N ARG A 373 -1.70 -4.39 8.02
CA ARG A 373 -2.08 -3.07 7.47
C ARG A 373 -3.04 -3.18 6.28
N ASN A 374 -3.50 -2.03 5.77
CA ASN A 374 -4.33 -1.94 4.55
C ASN A 374 -3.79 -2.75 3.35
N LEU A 375 -2.47 -2.80 3.22
CA LEU A 375 -1.81 -3.53 2.13
C LEU A 375 -1.67 -5.03 2.42
N GLU A 376 -1.95 -5.49 3.63
CA GLU A 376 -1.74 -6.88 4.09
C GLU A 376 -3.04 -7.68 4.20
N ARG A 377 -4.19 -7.08 3.85
CA ARG A 377 -5.52 -7.70 3.74
C ARG A 377 -5.98 -8.29 5.06
N VAL A 378 -6.91 -7.59 5.69
CA VAL A 378 -7.32 -7.89 7.06
C VAL A 378 -8.62 -8.70 7.03
N VAL A 379 -8.51 -10.02 7.20
CA VAL A 379 -9.67 -10.91 7.32
C VAL A 379 -9.85 -11.35 8.77
N PHE A 380 -11.02 -11.07 9.34
CA PHE A 380 -11.42 -11.54 10.67
C PHE A 380 -12.59 -12.52 10.57
N GLN A 381 -12.56 -13.55 11.42
CA GLN A 381 -13.68 -14.46 11.61
C GLN A 381 -14.45 -14.11 12.88
N GLU A 382 -15.71 -14.51 12.93
CA GLU A 382 -16.56 -14.36 14.11
C GLU A 382 -15.84 -14.80 15.41
N GLY A 383 -15.87 -13.91 16.39
CA GLY A 383 -15.22 -14.08 17.69
C GLY A 383 -13.72 -13.77 17.71
N ASP A 384 -13.10 -13.41 16.57
CA ASP A 384 -11.71 -12.95 16.56
C ASP A 384 -11.58 -11.61 17.30
N LYS A 385 -10.50 -11.47 18.07
CA LYS A 385 -10.13 -10.19 18.69
C LYS A 385 -9.47 -9.28 17.67
N VAL A 386 -9.95 -8.04 17.60
CA VAL A 386 -9.44 -6.98 16.74
C VAL A 386 -8.73 -5.96 17.62
N GLU A 387 -7.43 -5.77 17.38
CA GLU A 387 -6.65 -4.71 18.00
C GLU A 387 -6.35 -3.65 16.95
N LEU A 388 -6.43 -2.37 17.32
CA LEU A 388 -6.15 -1.25 16.43
C LEU A 388 -4.89 -0.53 16.88
N TYR A 389 -4.08 -0.12 15.92
CA TYR A 389 -2.83 0.60 16.13
C TYR A 389 -2.82 1.84 15.24
N PHE A 390 -2.39 2.96 15.81
CA PHE A 390 -2.38 4.26 15.15
C PHE A 390 -0.99 4.88 15.19
N ARG A 391 -0.68 5.69 14.18
CA ARG A 391 0.46 6.61 14.17
C ARG A 391 0.06 7.92 13.50
N VAL A 392 0.45 9.05 14.09
CA VAL A 392 0.19 10.39 13.55
C VAL A 392 1.49 11.19 13.46
N ASN A 393 1.63 12.05 12.45
CA ASN A 393 2.82 12.88 12.25
C ASN A 393 2.86 14.15 13.12
N GLN A 394 1.76 14.52 13.77
CA GLN A 394 1.63 15.65 14.69
C GLN A 394 0.52 15.38 15.72
N PRO A 395 0.45 16.14 16.84
CA PRO A 395 -0.58 15.94 17.85
C PRO A 395 -1.98 16.05 17.24
N ALA A 396 -2.84 15.10 17.54
CA ALA A 396 -4.15 15.03 16.92
C ALA A 396 -5.18 14.30 17.78
N PHE A 397 -6.45 14.67 17.61
CA PHE A 397 -7.60 13.90 18.06
C PHE A 397 -8.08 12.99 16.93
N LEU A 398 -8.19 11.69 17.20
CA LEU A 398 -8.71 10.71 16.26
C LEU A 398 -10.17 10.40 16.54
N ARG A 399 -11.00 10.42 15.51
CA ARG A 399 -12.36 9.89 15.52
C ARG A 399 -12.39 8.59 14.72
N LEU A 400 -12.97 7.55 15.28
CA LEU A 400 -13.09 6.24 14.64
C LEU A 400 -14.55 6.02 14.24
N THR A 401 -14.80 5.95 12.94
CA THR A 401 -16.10 5.62 12.37
C THR A 401 -16.01 4.28 11.64
N TYR A 402 -16.93 3.36 11.90
CA TYR A 402 -16.95 2.05 11.27
C TYR A 402 -18.14 1.92 10.33
N LEU A 403 -17.88 1.58 9.08
CA LEU A 403 -18.88 1.28 8.07
C LEU A 403 -19.11 -0.23 8.07
N LEU A 404 -20.26 -0.63 8.60
CA LEU A 404 -20.70 -2.02 8.64
C LEU A 404 -20.98 -2.53 7.22
N SER A 405 -20.95 -3.85 7.06
CA SER A 405 -21.29 -4.56 5.83
C SER A 405 -22.72 -4.31 5.33
N THR A 406 -23.59 -3.84 6.22
CA THR A 406 -24.97 -3.42 5.92
C THR A 406 -25.08 -1.96 5.43
N GLY A 407 -23.97 -1.20 5.43
CA GLY A 407 -23.88 0.18 4.96
C GLY A 407 -24.11 1.25 6.03
N GLN A 408 -24.51 0.87 7.25
CA GLN A 408 -24.62 1.81 8.38
C GLN A 408 -23.23 2.22 8.86
N ARG A 409 -23.10 3.50 9.23
CA ARG A 409 -21.90 4.05 9.87
C ARG A 409 -22.13 4.14 11.36
N VAL A 410 -21.26 3.50 12.13
CA VAL A 410 -21.31 3.46 13.58
C VAL A 410 -20.11 4.19 14.16
N LEU A 411 -20.32 4.94 15.24
CA LEU A 411 -19.25 5.59 15.97
C LEU A 411 -18.60 4.55 16.89
N LEU A 412 -17.30 4.30 16.72
CA LEU A 412 -16.54 3.45 17.64
C LEU A 412 -15.83 4.28 18.71
N GLU A 413 -15.39 5.47 18.35
CA GLU A 413 -14.71 6.39 19.26
C GLU A 413 -14.94 7.82 18.81
N GLU A 414 -15.42 8.66 19.74
CA GLU A 414 -15.66 10.08 19.49
C GLU A 414 -14.35 10.85 19.44
N LYS A 415 -13.44 10.56 20.39
CA LYS A 415 -12.18 11.28 20.56
C LYS A 415 -11.10 10.42 21.22
N PHE A 416 -10.06 10.11 20.45
CA PHE A 416 -8.83 9.48 20.93
C PHE A 416 -7.64 10.41 20.71
N TYR A 417 -7.10 11.01 21.78
CA TYR A 417 -6.02 11.99 21.68
C TYR A 417 -4.64 11.34 21.63
N ILE A 418 -3.86 11.67 20.61
CA ILE A 418 -2.43 11.35 20.53
C ILE A 418 -1.65 12.65 20.74
N GLY A 419 -1.02 12.75 21.91
CA GLY A 419 -0.22 13.89 22.32
C GLY A 419 1.15 13.97 21.65
N LEU A 420 1.82 15.11 21.84
CA LEU A 420 3.17 15.37 21.34
C LEU A 420 4.19 14.29 21.76
N ASP A 421 3.95 13.65 22.90
CA ASP A 421 4.80 12.58 23.43
C ASP A 421 4.72 11.26 22.67
N LYS A 422 3.69 11.09 21.84
CA LYS A 422 3.39 9.88 21.08
C LYS A 422 3.33 10.11 19.56
N VAL A 423 3.65 11.32 19.10
CA VAL A 423 3.78 11.63 17.68
C VAL A 423 4.84 10.74 17.04
N ASN A 424 4.52 10.23 15.85
CA ASN A 424 5.29 9.28 15.07
C ASN A 424 5.65 7.96 15.78
N GLN A 425 4.96 7.66 16.89
CA GLN A 425 5.05 6.39 17.58
C GLN A 425 3.78 5.57 17.32
N VAL A 426 3.93 4.26 17.46
CA VAL A 426 2.80 3.33 17.40
C VAL A 426 2.03 3.46 18.71
N VAL A 427 0.73 3.78 18.62
CA VAL A 427 -0.17 3.85 19.76
C VAL A 427 -1.27 2.81 19.60
N LYS A 428 -1.36 1.87 20.55
CA LYS A 428 -2.45 0.90 20.61
C LYS A 428 -3.74 1.56 21.09
N TYR A 429 -4.85 1.26 20.43
CA TYR A 429 -6.19 1.61 20.89
C TYR A 429 -6.53 0.82 22.16
N PRO A 430 -6.99 1.48 23.24
CA PRO A 430 -7.13 0.81 24.54
C PRO A 430 -8.29 -0.18 24.62
N ALA A 431 -9.34 -0.05 23.80
CA ALA A 431 -10.49 -0.94 23.87
C ALA A 431 -10.26 -2.25 23.11
N GLU A 432 -10.77 -3.36 23.64
CA GLU A 432 -10.84 -4.63 22.93
C GLU A 432 -12.07 -4.63 22.01
N LEU A 433 -11.84 -4.89 20.73
CA LEU A 433 -12.90 -5.07 19.75
C LEU A 433 -13.01 -6.55 19.38
N VAL A 434 -14.22 -7.03 19.11
CA VAL A 434 -14.49 -8.41 18.70
C VAL A 434 -15.26 -8.40 17.39
N CYS A 435 -14.88 -9.29 16.47
CA CYS A 435 -15.61 -9.46 15.22
C CYS A 435 -16.96 -10.15 15.46
N SER A 436 -18.05 -9.44 15.21
CA SER A 436 -19.43 -9.90 15.33
C SER A 436 -20.24 -9.56 14.08
N ALA A 437 -21.45 -10.11 13.97
CA ALA A 437 -22.35 -9.81 12.87
C ALA A 437 -22.76 -8.31 12.85
N PRO A 438 -23.09 -7.73 11.69
CA PRO A 438 -23.16 -8.35 10.35
C PRO A 438 -21.77 -8.62 9.73
N PHE A 439 -21.67 -9.62 8.84
CA PHE A 439 -20.40 -10.02 8.21
C PHE A 439 -20.33 -9.60 6.74
N GLY A 440 -19.20 -9.04 6.33
CA GLY A 440 -18.88 -8.79 4.94
C GLY A 440 -17.68 -7.88 4.74
N VAL A 441 -17.70 -7.06 3.69
CA VAL A 441 -16.68 -6.03 3.50
C VAL A 441 -17.07 -4.80 4.30
N GLU A 442 -16.20 -4.41 5.23
CA GLU A 442 -16.41 -3.35 6.22
C GLU A 442 -15.22 -2.38 6.19
N ARG A 443 -15.40 -1.18 6.74
CA ARG A 443 -14.32 -0.18 6.74
C ARG A 443 -14.23 0.57 8.04
N LEU A 444 -13.02 0.72 8.55
CA LEU A 444 -12.71 1.68 9.59
C LEU A 444 -12.21 2.97 8.93
N ILE A 445 -12.87 4.08 9.24
CA ILE A 445 -12.52 5.43 8.80
C ILE A 445 -11.98 6.17 10.02
N VAL A 446 -10.77 6.71 9.90
CA VAL A 446 -10.11 7.48 10.94
C VAL A 446 -9.96 8.91 10.45
N THR A 447 -10.60 9.83 11.16
CA THR A 447 -10.42 11.26 10.91
C THR A 447 -9.58 11.85 12.05
N ALA A 448 -8.46 12.46 11.69
CA ALA A 448 -7.56 13.16 12.59
C ALA A 448 -7.84 14.67 12.56
N PHE A 449 -7.89 15.30 13.72
CA PHE A 449 -8.16 16.73 13.91
C PHE A 449 -7.03 17.37 14.73
N SER A 450 -6.55 18.55 14.34
CA SER A 450 -5.53 19.28 15.12
C SER A 450 -6.06 19.88 16.41
N SER A 451 -7.37 19.96 16.56
CA SER A 451 -8.07 20.39 17.77
C SER A 451 -9.25 19.46 18.05
N GLU A 452 -9.91 19.63 19.20
CA GLU A 452 -10.99 18.74 19.62
C GLU A 452 -12.12 18.73 18.56
N PRO A 453 -12.56 17.53 18.13
CA PRO A 453 -13.49 17.43 17.02
C PRO A 453 -14.92 17.79 17.45
N PRO A 454 -15.77 18.31 16.54
CA PRO A 454 -17.14 18.70 16.89
C PRO A 454 -17.99 17.48 17.21
N LYS A 455 -18.76 17.50 18.31
CA LYS A 455 -19.56 16.36 18.76
C LYS A 455 -20.42 15.76 17.63
N PRO A 456 -20.30 14.46 17.32
CA PRO A 456 -21.06 13.82 16.26
C PRO A 456 -22.53 13.67 16.65
N ASN A 457 -23.42 13.67 15.65
CA ASN A 457 -24.83 13.36 15.86
C ASN A 457 -25.08 11.86 15.63
N VAL A 458 -25.40 11.15 16.70
CA VAL A 458 -25.63 9.70 16.72
C VAL A 458 -27.03 9.36 17.20
N LYS A 459 -27.57 8.24 16.70
CA LYS A 459 -28.77 7.58 17.21
C LYS A 459 -28.43 6.14 17.59
N LEU A 460 -29.01 5.64 18.68
CA LEU A 460 -28.90 4.21 19.00
C LEU A 460 -29.81 3.40 18.10
N GLU A 461 -29.27 2.37 17.46
CA GLU A 461 -30.00 1.47 16.57
C GLU A 461 -29.54 0.03 16.79
N LYS A 462 -30.48 -0.92 16.71
CA LYS A 462 -30.18 -2.35 16.84
C LYS A 462 -29.95 -2.95 15.46
N ILE A 463 -28.73 -3.43 15.20
CA ILE A 463 -28.33 -4.02 13.91
C ILE A 463 -27.84 -5.44 14.20
N SER A 464 -28.46 -6.44 13.56
CA SER A 464 -28.09 -7.86 13.71
C SER A 464 -28.05 -8.38 15.16
N GLY A 465 -28.85 -7.79 16.05
CA GLY A 465 -28.94 -8.19 17.45
C GLY A 465 -28.11 -7.34 18.42
N GLU A 466 -27.18 -6.53 17.90
CA GLU A 466 -26.27 -5.67 18.68
C GLU A 466 -26.72 -4.20 18.63
N GLU A 467 -26.43 -3.44 19.69
CA GLU A 467 -26.73 -2.00 19.76
C GLU A 467 -25.55 -1.16 19.26
N TYR A 468 -25.81 -0.23 18.35
CA TYR A 468 -24.80 0.65 17.76
C TYR A 468 -25.19 2.12 17.85
N GLU A 469 -24.20 2.99 18.05
CA GLU A 469 -24.33 4.43 17.86
C GLU A 469 -24.18 4.78 16.37
N VAL A 470 -25.30 4.84 15.66
CA VAL A 470 -25.34 5.12 14.21
C VAL A 470 -25.27 6.61 13.93
N LEU A 471 -24.36 7.03 13.06
CA LEU A 471 -24.27 8.43 12.60
C LEU A 471 -25.48 8.81 11.74
N VAL A 472 -26.16 9.89 12.12
CA VAL A 472 -27.40 10.37 11.46
C VAL A 472 -27.10 11.12 10.15
N GLU A 473 -25.95 11.76 10.04
CA GLU A 473 -25.56 12.56 8.88
C GLU A 473 -25.09 11.67 7.73
N SER A 474 -25.42 11.98 6.47
CA SER A 474 -24.91 11.22 5.32
C SER A 474 -23.39 11.39 5.14
N LEU A 475 -22.71 10.44 4.47
CA LEU A 475 -21.26 10.48 4.25
C LEU A 475 -20.86 11.78 3.56
N SER A 476 -21.59 12.18 2.52
CA SER A 476 -21.39 13.46 1.84
C SER A 476 -21.59 14.67 2.77
N GLN A 477 -22.58 14.66 3.67
CA GLN A 477 -22.85 15.78 4.58
C GLN A 477 -21.77 15.96 5.66
N THR A 478 -21.27 14.88 6.24
CA THR A 478 -20.15 14.95 7.21
C THR A 478 -18.87 15.46 6.53
N LEU A 479 -18.63 15.04 5.28
CA LEU A 479 -17.53 15.53 4.47
C LEU A 479 -17.71 17.01 4.10
N THR A 480 -18.91 17.47 3.70
CA THR A 480 -19.16 18.90 3.37
C THR A 480 -19.18 19.83 4.59
N LYS A 481 -19.62 19.37 5.77
CA LYS A 481 -19.57 20.19 7.00
C LYS A 481 -18.14 20.44 7.49
N THR A 482 -17.25 19.48 7.26
CA THR A 482 -15.81 19.64 7.50
C THR A 482 -15.09 20.32 6.32
N ARG A 483 -15.73 20.37 5.14
CA ARG A 483 -15.18 20.90 3.88
C ARG A 483 -16.12 21.94 3.26
N GLY A 484 -15.92 23.22 3.58
CA GLY A 484 -16.59 24.29 2.82
C GLY A 484 -16.86 25.61 3.52
N LEU A 485 -16.50 25.80 4.80
CA LEU A 485 -16.69 27.09 5.48
C LEU A 485 -15.35 27.60 6.04
N LYS A 486 -14.74 28.52 5.31
CA LYS A 486 -13.63 29.35 5.79
C LYS A 486 -14.21 30.40 6.74
N LYS A 487 -14.08 30.20 8.06
CA LYS A 487 -14.24 31.31 9.03
C LYS A 487 -13.05 32.27 8.88
N SER A 488 -13.31 33.56 9.07
CA SER A 488 -12.33 34.63 8.84
C SER A 488 -11.07 34.47 9.70
N ALA A 489 -9.97 35.03 9.19
CA ALA A 489 -8.55 34.90 9.53
C ALA A 489 -8.10 35.10 11.00
N SER A 490 -8.75 34.46 11.98
CA SER A 490 -8.35 34.57 13.41
C SER A 490 -8.55 33.30 14.25
N SER A 491 -9.07 32.20 13.70
CA SER A 491 -8.99 30.88 14.33
C SER A 491 -7.84 30.10 13.72
N GLN A 492 -6.91 29.57 14.52
CA GLN A 492 -5.91 28.59 14.07
C GLN A 492 -6.56 27.60 13.10
N ASP A 493 -6.06 27.54 11.87
CA ASP A 493 -6.63 26.72 10.81
C ASP A 493 -6.78 25.27 11.29
N LEU A 494 -8.01 24.76 11.32
CA LEU A 494 -8.31 23.38 11.70
C LEU A 494 -7.68 22.46 10.64
N LYS A 495 -6.57 21.82 11.00
CA LYS A 495 -5.91 20.83 10.16
C LYS A 495 -6.61 19.49 10.32
N LEU A 496 -6.85 18.82 9.20
CA LEU A 496 -7.52 17.52 9.14
C LEU A 496 -6.60 16.49 8.47
N GLY A 497 -6.79 15.23 8.84
CA GLY A 497 -6.19 14.08 8.17
C GLY A 497 -7.22 12.97 8.09
N GLU A 498 -7.18 12.14 7.06
CA GLU A 498 -8.08 11.01 6.92
C GLU A 498 -7.33 9.78 6.42
N THR A 499 -7.63 8.63 7.01
CA THR A 499 -7.21 7.34 6.49
C THR A 499 -8.31 6.32 6.71
N THR A 500 -8.31 5.27 5.88
CA THR A 500 -9.28 4.18 5.99
C THR A 500 -8.54 2.86 6.14
N LEU A 501 -9.23 1.86 6.70
CA LEU A 501 -8.76 0.48 6.75
C LEU A 501 -9.90 -0.43 6.28
N THR A 502 -9.66 -1.17 5.20
CA THR A 502 -10.63 -2.17 4.70
C THR A 502 -10.46 -3.47 5.48
N ILE A 503 -11.57 -4.00 5.99
CA ILE A 503 -11.62 -5.23 6.78
C ILE A 503 -12.68 -6.15 6.17
N THR A 504 -12.34 -7.43 5.95
CA THR A 504 -13.32 -8.45 5.57
C THR A 504 -13.67 -9.28 6.80
N THR A 505 -14.94 -9.28 7.20
CA THR A 505 -15.46 -10.05 8.33
C THR A 505 -16.27 -11.25 7.84
N MET A 506 -16.14 -12.39 8.51
CA MET A 506 -16.72 -13.66 8.05
C MET A 506 -17.30 -14.46 9.21
N PRO A 507 -18.41 -15.21 8.99
CA PRO A 507 -18.85 -16.20 9.97
C PRO A 507 -17.78 -17.28 10.15
N ARG A 508 -17.68 -17.84 11.35
CA ARG A 508 -16.78 -18.97 11.57
C ARG A 508 -17.39 -20.22 10.89
N LEU A 509 -16.68 -20.76 9.90
CA LEU A 509 -17.09 -22.02 9.26
C LEU A 509 -17.09 -23.12 10.32
N ARG A 510 -18.18 -23.89 10.40
CA ARG A 510 -18.22 -25.11 11.22
C ARG A 510 -17.24 -26.10 10.59
N GLN A 511 -16.18 -26.44 11.32
CA GLN A 511 -15.19 -27.44 10.92
C GLN A 511 -15.79 -28.83 10.86
#